data_AF-A0A7S3W8Z1-F1
#
_entry.id   AF-A0A7S3W8Z1-F1
#
_cell.length_a   1.000
_cell.length_b   1.000
_cell.length_c   1.000
_cell.angle_alpha   90.00
_cell.angle_beta   90.00
_cell.angle_gamma   90.00
#
_symmetry.space_group_name_H-M   'P 1'
#
loop_
_entity.id
_entity.type
_entity.pdbx_description
1 polymer ?
#
loop_
_entity_poly.entity_id
_entity_poly.type
_entity_poly.pdbx_seq_one_letter_code
_entity_poly.pdbx_strand_id
1 'polypeptide(L)'
;KAFMDQGRLQETTSILLDALKANRPDQAQLQTQLLAMNLQQAPKVAEAILQMNLFTHYDKKYIGQLCEKAGLMQWAMEHYQGGDTSDLKRVMLHAHTMTPEFLIQY
;
A
#
# COMPACT_ATOMS: atom_id res chain seq x y z
N LYS A 1 11.46 18.67 12.45
CA LYS A 1 10.53 18.21 13.51
C LYS A 1 9.87 16.85 13.19
N ALA A 2 10.46 16.02 12.31
CA ALA A 2 9.85 14.76 11.84
C ALA A 2 10.34 13.48 12.55
N PHE A 3 11.38 13.56 13.37
CA PHE A 3 12.02 12.37 13.96
C PHE A 3 11.35 11.81 15.23
N MET A 4 10.63 12.64 16.00
CA MET A 4 9.97 12.17 17.24
C MET A 4 8.62 11.47 16.99
N ASP A 5 8.02 11.68 15.81
CA ASP A 5 6.73 11.09 15.45
C ASP A 5 6.90 9.72 14.77
N GLN A 6 7.95 9.57 13.96
CA GLN A 6 8.30 8.31 13.28
C GLN A 6 8.57 7.14 14.24
N GLY A 7 9.15 7.40 15.41
CA GLY A 7 9.40 6.35 16.42
C GLY A 7 8.12 5.69 16.91
N ARG A 8 7.08 6.49 17.22
CA ARG A 8 5.78 5.96 17.66
C ARG A 8 5.07 5.21 16.55
N LEU A 9 5.21 5.67 15.31
CA LEU A 9 4.58 5.00 14.17
C LEU A 9 5.20 3.62 13.92
N GLN A 10 6.53 3.47 14.01
CA GLN A 10 7.19 2.17 13.89
C GLN A 10 6.78 1.21 15.01
N GLU A 11 6.70 1.67 16.26
CA GLU A 11 6.23 0.85 17.38
C GLU A 11 4.76 0.44 17.18
N THR A 12 3.90 1.40 16.82
CA THR A 12 2.48 1.15 16.56
C THR A 12 2.28 0.16 15.42
N THR A 13 3.02 0.35 14.31
CA THR A 13 3.02 -0.56 13.17
C THR A 13 3.49 -1.95 13.57
N SER A 14 4.53 -2.09 14.38
CA SER A 14 5.06 -3.39 14.82
C SER A 14 4.07 -4.14 15.72
N ILE A 15 3.43 -3.43 16.65
CA ILE A 15 2.39 -3.98 17.52
C ILE A 15 1.19 -4.46 16.69
N LEU A 16 0.72 -3.61 15.79
CA LEU A 16 -0.37 -3.95 14.87
C LEU A 16 0.04 -5.10 13.94
N LEU A 17 1.28 -5.16 13.46
CA LEU A 17 1.77 -6.27 12.63
C LEU A 17 1.67 -7.60 13.38
N ASP A 18 2.13 -7.64 14.64
CA ASP A 18 2.07 -8.86 15.45
C ASP A 18 0.62 -9.26 15.78
N ALA A 19 -0.26 -8.28 16.02
CA ALA A 19 -1.69 -8.54 16.23
C ALA A 19 -2.40 -9.02 14.94
N LEU A 20 -2.04 -8.45 13.79
CA LEU A 20 -2.65 -8.72 12.48
C LEU A 20 -2.00 -9.90 11.76
N LYS A 21 -0.89 -10.48 12.27
CA LYS A 21 -0.19 -11.63 11.67
C LYS A 21 -1.09 -12.86 11.51
N ALA A 22 -2.15 -12.95 12.31
CA ALA A 22 -3.15 -14.01 12.22
C ALA A 22 -4.05 -13.89 10.98
N ASN A 23 -3.91 -12.81 10.20
CA ASN A 23 -4.62 -12.51 8.96
C ASN A 23 -6.11 -12.88 9.01
N ARG A 24 -6.79 -12.43 10.08
CA ARG A 24 -8.21 -12.72 10.29
C ARG A 24 -9.06 -11.77 9.43
N PRO A 25 -10.14 -12.27 8.79
CA PRO A 25 -11.05 -11.43 8.01
C PRO A 25 -11.76 -10.38 8.86
N ASP A 26 -11.97 -10.66 10.15
CA ASP A 26 -12.53 -9.72 11.13
C ASP A 26 -11.67 -8.45 11.29
N GLN A 27 -10.37 -8.57 11.00
CA GLN A 27 -9.41 -7.48 11.09
C GLN A 27 -9.12 -6.83 9.73
N ALA A 28 -9.89 -7.13 8.68
CA ALA A 28 -9.72 -6.57 7.33
C ALA A 28 -9.60 -5.03 7.32
N GLN A 29 -10.44 -4.36 8.11
CA GLN A 29 -10.40 -2.90 8.22
C GLN A 29 -9.11 -2.42 8.88
N LEU A 30 -8.65 -3.10 9.94
CA LEU A 30 -7.39 -2.77 10.62
C LEU A 30 -6.17 -3.00 9.71
N GLN A 31 -6.16 -4.07 8.92
CA GLN A 31 -5.12 -4.33 7.91
C GLN A 31 -5.04 -3.17 6.90
N THR A 32 -6.21 -2.74 6.40
CA THR A 32 -6.31 -1.62 5.45
C THR A 32 -5.81 -0.32 6.09
N GLN A 33 -6.22 -0.04 7.32
CA GLN A 33 -5.87 1.20 8.02
C GLN A 33 -4.39 1.27 8.39
N LEU A 34 -3.80 0.13 8.78
CA LEU A 34 -2.36 -0.01 9.02
C LEU A 34 -1.57 0.31 7.75
N LEU A 35 -1.88 -0.39 6.65
CA LEU A 35 -1.22 -0.17 5.36
C LEU A 35 -1.39 1.27 4.91
N ALA A 36 -2.59 1.83 5.06
CA ALA A 36 -2.87 3.21 4.69
C ALA A 36 -2.03 4.23 5.46
N MET A 37 -1.98 4.09 6.78
CA MET A 37 -1.16 4.95 7.64
C MET A 37 0.32 4.83 7.28
N ASN A 38 0.82 3.61 7.07
CA ASN A 38 2.20 3.38 6.67
C ASN A 38 2.48 3.95 5.27
N LEU A 39 1.57 3.84 4.30
CA LEU A 39 1.75 4.42 2.97
C LEU A 39 1.85 5.95 3.02
N GLN A 40 1.09 6.60 3.90
CA GLN A 40 1.11 8.06 4.04
C GLN A 40 2.31 8.60 4.83
N GLN A 41 2.81 7.85 5.82
CA GLN A 41 3.82 8.32 6.75
C GLN A 41 5.20 7.71 6.49
N ALA A 42 5.25 6.44 6.08
CA ALA A 42 6.45 5.62 5.90
C ALA A 42 6.30 4.67 4.70
N PRO A 43 6.27 5.18 3.45
CA PRO A 43 5.99 4.37 2.25
C PRO A 43 6.95 3.20 2.07
N LYS A 44 8.22 3.33 2.49
CA LYS A 44 9.21 2.24 2.48
C LYS A 44 8.82 1.06 3.38
N VAL A 45 8.20 1.34 4.54
CA VAL A 45 7.75 0.29 5.46
C VAL A 45 6.51 -0.39 4.88
N ALA A 46 5.57 0.39 4.33
CA ALA A 46 4.42 -0.17 3.64
C ALA A 46 4.80 -1.07 2.47
N GLU A 47 5.77 -0.67 1.65
CA GLU A 47 6.30 -1.50 0.56
C GLU A 47 6.82 -2.86 1.07
N ALA A 48 7.62 -2.87 2.13
CA ALA A 48 8.13 -4.11 2.73
C ALA A 48 7.00 -5.03 3.24
N ILE A 49 5.96 -4.46 3.84
CA ILE A 49 4.79 -5.20 4.32
C ILE A 49 4.01 -5.81 3.14
N LEU A 50 3.82 -5.04 2.06
CA LEU A 50 3.18 -5.51 0.83
C LEU A 50 3.99 -6.65 0.18
N GLN A 51 5.31 -6.52 0.12
CA GLN A 51 6.21 -7.58 -0.34
C GLN A 51 6.07 -8.87 0.46
N MET A 52 5.92 -8.76 1.79
CA MET A 52 5.75 -9.91 2.66
C MET A 52 4.41 -10.64 2.50
N ASN A 53 3.43 -10.07 1.79
CA ASN A 53 2.09 -10.64 1.61
C ASN A 53 1.43 -11.07 2.95
N LEU A 54 1.69 -10.32 4.02
CA LEU A 54 1.18 -10.61 5.37
C LEU A 54 -0.34 -10.48 5.47
N PHE A 55 -0.93 -9.64 4.62
CA PHE A 55 -2.35 -9.31 4.64
C PHE A 55 -3.00 -9.78 3.34
N THR A 56 -4.25 -10.21 3.41
CA THR A 56 -5.02 -10.66 2.23
C THR A 56 -6.46 -10.14 2.20
N HIS A 57 -6.97 -9.67 3.35
CA HIS A 57 -8.36 -9.24 3.50
C HIS A 57 -8.56 -7.72 3.42
N TYR A 58 -7.49 -6.95 3.21
CA TYR A 58 -7.58 -5.50 3.09
C TYR A 58 -8.22 -5.03 1.78
N ASP A 59 -8.64 -3.77 1.76
CA ASP A 59 -9.21 -3.14 0.57
C ASP A 59 -8.11 -2.81 -0.45
N LYS A 60 -7.96 -3.68 -1.44
CA LYS A 60 -6.96 -3.55 -2.51
C LYS A 60 -7.11 -2.26 -3.32
N LYS A 61 -8.35 -1.79 -3.52
CA LYS A 61 -8.63 -0.57 -4.28
C LYS A 61 -8.18 0.67 -3.52
N TYR A 62 -8.48 0.73 -2.22
CA TYR A 62 -8.04 1.83 -1.37
C TYR A 62 -6.51 1.86 -1.20
N ILE A 63 -5.89 0.68 -0.99
CA ILE A 63 -4.44 0.56 -0.89
C ILE A 63 -3.75 0.92 -2.21
N GLY A 64 -4.30 0.51 -3.35
CA GLY A 64 -3.81 0.91 -4.67
C GLY A 64 -3.73 2.44 -4.83
N GLN A 65 -4.77 3.18 -4.42
CA GLN A 65 -4.78 4.65 -4.51
C GLN A 65 -3.73 5.30 -3.60
N LEU A 66 -3.47 4.70 -2.44
CA LEU A 66 -2.43 5.18 -1.53
C LEU A 66 -1.03 4.84 -2.02
N CYS A 67 -0.84 3.68 -2.65
CA CYS A 67 0.39 3.32 -3.36
C CYS A 67 0.70 4.34 -4.47
N GLU A 68 -0.30 4.78 -5.25
CA GLU A 68 -0.13 5.86 -6.24
C GLU A 68 0.35 7.16 -5.57
N LYS A 69 -0.32 7.58 -4.48
CA LYS A 69 0.07 8.79 -3.74
C LYS A 69 1.46 8.71 -3.10
N ALA A 70 1.88 7.50 -2.73
CA ALA A 70 3.19 7.23 -2.15
C ALA A 70 4.32 7.14 -3.18
N GLY A 71 4.00 7.14 -4.49
CA GLY A 71 4.97 6.91 -5.58
C GLY A 71 5.28 5.42 -5.82
N LEU A 72 4.53 4.50 -5.21
CA LEU A 72 4.63 3.04 -5.34
C LEU A 72 3.73 2.52 -6.47
N MET A 73 3.91 3.08 -7.65
CA MET A 73 3.02 2.87 -8.80
C MET A 73 2.99 1.41 -9.30
N GLN A 74 4.08 0.67 -9.13
CA GLN A 74 4.17 -0.76 -9.45
C GLN A 74 3.18 -1.59 -8.62
N TRP A 75 3.15 -1.35 -7.30
CA TRP A 75 2.24 -2.01 -6.37
C TRP A 75 0.80 -1.62 -6.61
N ALA A 76 0.55 -0.34 -6.94
CA ALA A 76 -0.77 0.10 -7.30
C ALA A 76 -1.32 -0.71 -8.48
N MET A 77 -0.55 -0.85 -9.56
CA MET A 77 -0.98 -1.61 -10.75
C MET A 77 -1.27 -3.08 -10.45
N GLU A 78 -0.40 -3.77 -9.71
CA GLU A 78 -0.61 -5.16 -9.28
C GLU A 78 -1.95 -5.33 -8.52
N HIS A 79 -2.29 -4.35 -7.66
CA HIS A 79 -3.54 -4.39 -6.89
C HIS A 79 -4.78 -4.14 -7.74
N TYR A 80 -4.66 -3.31 -8.79
CA TYR A 80 -5.77 -3.01 -9.70
C TYR A 80 -5.96 -4.08 -10.78
N GLN A 81 -4.94 -4.89 -11.12
CA GLN A 81 -5.08 -5.98 -12.10
C GLN A 81 -6.12 -7.03 -11.71
N GLY A 82 -6.44 -7.18 -10.42
CA GLY A 82 -7.47 -8.09 -9.92
C GLY A 82 -8.89 -7.51 -9.87
N GLY A 83 -9.14 -6.29 -10.35
CA GLY A 83 -10.40 -5.57 -10.13
C GLY A 83 -10.82 -4.58 -11.23
N ASP A 84 -11.75 -3.70 -10.85
CA ASP A 84 -12.50 -2.78 -11.72
C ASP A 84 -11.62 -2.01 -12.71
N THR A 85 -11.90 -2.17 -14.01
CA THR A 85 -11.12 -1.62 -15.13
C THR A 85 -11.06 -0.09 -15.12
N SER A 86 -11.91 0.56 -14.32
CA SER A 86 -12.00 2.01 -14.14
C SER A 86 -10.80 2.59 -13.38
N ASP A 87 -10.30 1.89 -12.38
CA ASP A 87 -9.17 2.35 -11.56
C ASP A 87 -7.83 2.14 -12.28
N LEU A 88 -7.69 1.04 -13.04
CA LEU A 88 -6.53 0.79 -13.91
C LEU A 88 -6.32 1.94 -14.91
N LYS A 89 -7.40 2.41 -15.55
CA LYS A 89 -7.34 3.56 -16.47
C LYS A 89 -6.86 4.83 -15.80
N ARG A 90 -7.21 5.04 -14.52
CA ARG A 90 -6.81 6.24 -13.75
C ARG A 90 -5.33 6.20 -13.41
N VAL A 91 -4.81 5.03 -13.04
CA VAL A 91 -3.36 4.81 -12.83
C VAL A 91 -2.60 5.03 -14.12
N MET A 92 -3.10 4.49 -15.23
CA MET A 92 -2.53 4.71 -16.57
C MET A 92 -2.57 6.19 -16.98
N LEU A 93 -3.58 6.95 -16.58
CA LEU A 93 -3.65 8.38 -16.83
C LEU A 93 -2.57 9.14 -16.04
N HIS A 94 -2.28 8.71 -14.82
CA HIS A 94 -1.16 9.22 -14.00
C HIS A 94 0.20 8.64 -14.42
N ALA A 95 0.26 7.67 -15.33
CA ALA A 95 1.51 7.09 -15.83
C ALA A 95 2.39 8.09 -16.59
N HIS A 96 1.88 9.27 -16.96
CA HIS A 96 2.73 10.37 -17.44
C HIS A 96 3.77 10.84 -16.41
N THR A 97 3.57 10.53 -15.12
CA THR A 97 4.55 10.76 -14.04
C THR A 97 5.34 9.50 -13.66
N MET A 98 5.05 8.35 -14.27
CA MET A 98 5.80 7.10 -14.07
C MET A 98 7.08 7.12 -14.89
N THR A 99 8.13 6.53 -14.33
CA THR A 99 9.41 6.32 -15.03
C THR A 99 9.18 5.53 -16.33
N PRO A 100 9.77 5.96 -17.45
CA PRO A 100 9.52 5.39 -18.78
C PRO A 100 9.98 3.92 -18.92
N GLU A 101 10.78 3.41 -17.98
CA GLU A 101 11.23 2.01 -17.96
C GLU A 101 10.08 1.02 -17.78
N PHE A 102 8.96 1.42 -17.14
CA PHE A 102 7.81 0.54 -16.95
C PHE A 102 6.86 0.49 -18.16
N LEU A 103 6.87 1.53 -19.01
CA LEU A 103 6.09 1.57 -20.25
C LEU A 103 6.61 0.61 -21.32
N ILE A 104 7.87 0.17 -21.20
CA ILE A 104 8.52 -0.70 -22.20
C ILE A 104 8.24 -2.18 -21.92
N GLN A 105 7.75 -2.53 -20.72
CA GLN A 105 7.52 -3.91 -20.31
C GLN A 105 6.08 -4.43 -20.54
N TYR A 106 5.21 -3.64 -21.19
CA TYR A 106 3.82 -4.00 -21.52
C TYR A 106 3.62 -4.13 -23.02
#